data_AF-A0A2S1YFV1-F1
#
_entry.id   AF-A0A2S1YFV1-F1
#
_cell.length_a   1.000
_cell.length_b   1.000
_cell.length_c   1.000
_cell.angle_alpha   90.00
_cell.angle_beta   90.00
_cell.angle_gamma   90.00
#
_symmetry.space_group_name_H-M   'P 1'
#
loop_
_entity.id
_entity.type
_entity.pdbx_description
1 polymer ?
#
loop_
_entity_poly.entity_id
_entity_poly.type
_entity_poly.pdbx_seq_one_letter_code
_entity_poly.pdbx_strand_id
1 'polypeptide(L)'
;MKENLENLYNHHLQIVNSYSFADIINEYIKQNNEYYLSMGITNYLEDEEVRFLNKVKNSKKINNSFIKVKELNIDEKQIVSNFQEDITKSLNQFKKIIEENKNNTTYQSMFIEHDFFPYGYIKLCSKQNFSINESTNISDFDCIDGIHNESCKINYSLIWKNLTKFQAILEEMELDNYISETSFYESLLEVYNLKTFILLSEAFDKLEDDIFEGIDIVKPFFIFANEHDCKPYNIHIYK
;
A
#
# COMPACT_ATOMS: atom_id res chain seq x y z
N MET A 1 4.81 17.45 -1.20
CA MET A 1 4.85 15.97 -1.22
C MET A 1 3.63 15.42 -0.51
N LYS A 2 3.46 15.67 0.79
CA LYS A 2 2.25 15.30 1.55
C LYS A 2 0.93 15.70 0.86
N GLU A 3 0.82 16.95 0.41
CA GLU A 3 -0.36 17.43 -0.33
C GLU A 3 -0.68 16.62 -1.61
N ASN A 4 0.35 16.14 -2.33
CA ASN A 4 0.12 15.29 -3.51
C ASN A 4 -0.43 13.91 -3.11
N LEU A 5 0.10 13.32 -2.03
CA LEU A 5 -0.41 12.05 -1.49
C LEU A 5 -1.85 12.19 -1.00
N GLU A 6 -2.15 13.28 -0.29
CA GLU A 6 -3.51 13.59 0.17
C GLU A 6 -4.49 13.79 -0.99
N ASN A 7 -4.07 14.47 -2.07
CA ASN A 7 -4.89 14.64 -3.26
C ASN A 7 -5.20 13.30 -3.96
N LEU A 8 -4.20 12.44 -4.12
CA LEU A 8 -4.40 11.09 -4.67
C LEU A 8 -5.31 10.25 -3.76
N TYR A 9 -5.07 10.28 -2.45
CA TYR A 9 -5.89 9.58 -1.47
C TYR A 9 -7.36 10.01 -1.56
N ASN A 10 -7.61 11.32 -1.60
CA ASN A 10 -8.96 11.86 -1.70
C ASN A 10 -9.64 11.46 -3.01
N HIS A 11 -8.91 11.42 -4.12
CA HIS A 11 -9.43 10.95 -5.41
C HIS A 11 -9.91 9.49 -5.34
N HIS A 12 -9.06 8.58 -4.88
CA HIS A 12 -9.44 7.17 -4.76
C HIS A 12 -10.52 6.93 -3.70
N LEU A 13 -10.48 7.68 -2.59
CA LEU A 13 -11.51 7.60 -1.56
C LEU A 13 -12.89 8.03 -2.09
N GLN A 14 -12.95 9.03 -2.98
CA GLN A 14 -14.20 9.41 -3.64
C GLN A 14 -14.75 8.27 -4.51
N ILE A 15 -13.90 7.61 -5.29
CA ILE A 15 -14.28 6.44 -6.10
C ILE A 15 -14.81 5.32 -5.19
N VAL A 16 -14.05 4.93 -4.16
CA VAL A 16 -14.47 3.91 -3.19
C VAL A 16 -15.82 4.27 -2.56
N ASN A 17 -16.03 5.53 -2.23
CA ASN A 17 -17.26 6.00 -1.62
C ASN A 17 -18.47 5.99 -2.56
N SER A 18 -18.29 6.10 -3.87
CA SER A 18 -19.39 6.06 -4.84
C SER A 18 -19.96 4.67 -5.08
N TYR A 19 -19.25 3.60 -4.71
CA TYR A 19 -19.72 2.22 -4.89
C TYR A 19 -20.49 1.70 -3.67
N SER A 20 -21.59 0.98 -3.91
CA SER A 20 -22.07 -0.07 -3.00
C SER A 20 -21.60 -1.45 -3.48
N PHE A 21 -21.59 -2.44 -2.58
CA PHE A 21 -21.25 -3.81 -2.97
C PHE A 21 -22.20 -4.35 -4.05
N ALA A 22 -23.49 -4.01 -3.96
CA ALA A 22 -24.46 -4.41 -4.96
C ALA A 22 -24.20 -3.78 -6.33
N ASP A 23 -23.69 -2.55 -6.37
CA ASP A 23 -23.35 -1.88 -7.64
C ASP A 23 -22.21 -2.61 -8.34
N ILE A 24 -21.17 -3.01 -7.60
CA ILE A 24 -20.03 -3.77 -8.15
C ILE A 24 -20.51 -5.07 -8.79
N ILE A 25 -21.34 -5.85 -8.07
CA ILE A 25 -21.88 -7.11 -8.58
C ILE A 25 -22.80 -6.90 -9.79
N ASN A 26 -23.64 -5.87 -9.76
CA ASN A 26 -24.52 -5.56 -10.88
C ASN A 26 -23.74 -5.13 -12.12
N GLU A 27 -22.68 -4.35 -11.95
CA GLU A 27 -21.79 -3.93 -13.02
C GLU A 27 -21.10 -5.13 -13.65
N TYR A 28 -20.54 -6.04 -12.84
CA TYR A 28 -19.93 -7.28 -13.32
C TYR A 28 -20.92 -8.13 -14.13
N ILE A 29 -22.13 -8.38 -13.60
CA ILE A 29 -23.17 -9.17 -14.30
C ILE A 29 -23.53 -8.49 -15.64
N LYS A 30 -23.66 -7.17 -15.65
CA LYS A 30 -24.03 -6.42 -16.84
C LYS A 30 -22.94 -6.52 -17.92
N GLN A 31 -21.68 -6.25 -17.56
CA GLN A 31 -20.55 -6.31 -18.49
C GLN A 31 -20.39 -7.72 -19.09
N ASN A 32 -20.48 -8.76 -18.26
CA ASN A 32 -20.42 -10.14 -18.74
C ASN A 32 -21.61 -10.47 -19.62
N ASN A 33 -22.84 -10.09 -19.26
CA ASN A 33 -24.00 -10.32 -20.13
C ASN A 33 -23.82 -9.69 -21.51
N GLU A 34 -23.30 -8.47 -21.60
CA GLU A 34 -22.98 -7.81 -22.87
C GLU A 34 -21.94 -8.60 -23.68
N TYR A 35 -20.88 -9.10 -23.02
CA TYR A 35 -19.87 -9.95 -23.65
C TYR A 35 -20.45 -11.28 -24.16
N TYR A 36 -21.22 -12.01 -23.34
CA TYR A 36 -21.85 -13.28 -23.75
C TYR A 36 -22.85 -13.10 -24.90
N LEU A 37 -23.65 -12.02 -24.86
CA LEU A 37 -24.54 -11.68 -25.98
C LEU A 37 -23.76 -11.43 -27.28
N SER A 38 -22.58 -10.79 -27.20
CA SER A 38 -21.72 -10.59 -28.38
C SER A 38 -21.20 -11.89 -28.99
N MET A 39 -21.12 -12.97 -28.21
CA MET A 39 -20.77 -14.32 -28.65
C MET A 39 -22.00 -15.15 -29.10
N GLY A 40 -23.20 -14.58 -29.06
CA GLY A 40 -24.45 -15.28 -29.42
C GLY A 40 -25.04 -16.14 -28.30
N ILE A 41 -24.55 -16.02 -27.07
CA ILE A 41 -25.08 -16.73 -25.90
C ILE A 41 -26.13 -15.84 -25.22
N THR A 42 -27.39 -16.29 -25.20
CA THR A 42 -28.54 -15.45 -24.77
C THR A 42 -29.05 -15.72 -23.37
N ASN A 43 -28.57 -16.77 -22.70
CA ASN A 43 -29.10 -17.25 -21.42
C ASN A 43 -28.14 -17.04 -20.23
N TYR A 44 -27.12 -16.19 -20.36
CA TYR A 44 -26.16 -15.89 -19.27
C TYR A 44 -26.86 -15.44 -17.98
N LEU A 45 -27.92 -14.63 -18.06
CA LEU A 45 -28.67 -14.19 -16.87
C LEU A 45 -29.36 -15.32 -16.10
N GLU A 46 -29.51 -16.49 -16.70
CA GLU A 46 -30.09 -17.68 -16.08
C GLU A 46 -29.03 -18.58 -15.42
N ASP A 47 -27.74 -18.29 -15.62
CA ASP A 47 -26.60 -19.07 -15.14
C ASP A 47 -26.55 -19.17 -13.61
N GLU A 48 -25.97 -20.26 -13.10
CA GLU A 48 -25.79 -20.49 -11.66
C GLU A 48 -24.94 -19.39 -11.01
N GLU A 49 -23.92 -18.90 -11.71
CA GLU A 49 -23.08 -17.78 -11.27
C GLU A 49 -23.93 -16.53 -11.02
N VAL A 50 -24.76 -16.13 -11.99
CA VAL A 50 -25.61 -14.93 -11.86
C VAL A 50 -26.62 -15.09 -10.72
N ARG A 51 -27.18 -16.29 -10.52
CA ARG A 51 -28.08 -16.57 -9.39
C ARG A 51 -27.36 -16.46 -8.05
N PHE A 52 -26.14 -17.00 -7.97
CA PHE A 52 -25.29 -16.92 -6.79
C PHE A 52 -24.95 -15.46 -6.44
N LEU A 53 -24.46 -14.69 -7.41
CA LEU A 53 -24.10 -13.28 -7.25
C LEU A 53 -25.30 -12.43 -6.81
N ASN A 54 -26.48 -12.66 -7.40
CA ASN A 54 -27.72 -11.97 -7.00
C ASN A 54 -28.16 -12.28 -5.56
N LYS A 55 -27.87 -13.48 -5.06
CA LYS A 55 -28.11 -13.85 -3.67
C LYS A 55 -27.10 -13.17 -2.74
N VAL A 56 -25.82 -13.21 -3.12
CA VAL A 56 -24.72 -12.73 -2.28
C VAL A 56 -24.68 -11.22 -2.14
N LYS A 57 -25.04 -10.45 -3.18
CA LYS A 57 -25.04 -8.98 -3.10
C LYS A 57 -25.92 -8.40 -1.98
N ASN A 58 -26.91 -9.17 -1.52
CA ASN A 58 -27.79 -8.81 -0.41
C ASN A 58 -27.36 -9.40 0.95
N SER A 59 -26.25 -10.13 1.00
CA SER A 59 -25.76 -10.75 2.23
C SER A 59 -25.37 -9.69 3.27
N LYS A 60 -25.90 -9.82 4.48
CA LYS A 60 -25.56 -8.91 5.59
C LYS A 60 -24.08 -8.99 5.97
N LYS A 61 -23.47 -10.19 5.84
CA LYS A 61 -22.06 -10.40 6.21
C LYS A 61 -21.13 -9.57 5.34
N ILE A 62 -21.26 -9.69 4.01
CA ILE A 62 -20.40 -8.95 3.08
C ILE A 62 -20.69 -7.46 3.11
N ASN A 63 -21.96 -7.04 3.12
CA ASN A 63 -22.33 -5.62 3.15
C ASN A 63 -21.80 -4.92 4.41
N ASN A 64 -21.85 -5.57 5.57
CA ASN A 64 -21.28 -5.00 6.80
C ASN A 64 -19.75 -4.90 6.71
N SER A 65 -19.07 -5.87 6.10
CA SER A 65 -17.62 -5.80 5.91
C SER A 65 -17.24 -4.71 4.91
N PHE A 66 -18.03 -4.56 3.84
CA PHE A 66 -17.86 -3.55 2.81
C PHE A 66 -17.98 -2.13 3.38
N ILE A 67 -18.94 -1.89 4.27
CA ILE A 67 -19.05 -0.59 4.96
C ILE A 67 -17.80 -0.33 5.82
N LYS A 68 -17.37 -1.32 6.60
CA LYS A 68 -16.21 -1.18 7.49
C LYS A 68 -14.89 -0.95 6.78
N VAL A 69 -14.69 -1.57 5.61
CA VAL A 69 -13.47 -1.38 4.82
C VAL A 69 -13.42 0.03 4.21
N LYS A 70 -14.58 0.61 3.87
CA LYS A 70 -14.69 1.99 3.38
C LYS A 70 -14.50 3.05 4.47
N GLU A 71 -14.97 2.78 5.68
CA GLU A 71 -14.94 3.76 6.79
C GLU A 71 -13.54 4.11 7.26
N LEU A 72 -12.53 3.24 7.04
CA LEU A 72 -11.14 3.46 7.48
C LEU A 72 -11.01 3.98 8.92
N ASN A 73 -11.84 3.48 9.84
CA ASN A 73 -11.83 3.93 11.23
C ASN A 73 -10.58 3.42 11.96
N ILE A 74 -9.54 4.26 12.03
CA ILE A 74 -8.23 3.96 12.60
C ILE A 74 -7.79 5.04 13.59
N ASP A 75 -7.01 4.66 14.61
CA ASP A 75 -6.38 5.62 15.52
C ASP A 75 -5.05 6.10 14.92
N GLU A 76 -5.11 7.20 14.17
CA GLU A 76 -3.94 7.77 13.50
C GLU A 76 -2.83 8.16 14.47
N LYS A 77 -3.17 8.62 15.68
CA LYS A 77 -2.16 9.01 16.67
C LYS A 77 -1.39 7.80 17.17
N GLN A 78 -2.10 6.72 17.50
CA GLN A 78 -1.47 5.46 17.89
C GLN A 78 -0.60 4.91 16.77
N ILE A 79 -1.10 4.93 15.52
CA ILE A 79 -0.37 4.39 14.38
C ILE A 79 0.91 5.17 14.10
N VAL A 80 0.85 6.51 14.11
CA VAL A 80 2.05 7.34 13.93
C VAL A 80 3.07 7.08 15.03
N SER A 81 2.64 6.94 16.29
CA SER A 81 3.53 6.57 17.41
C SER A 81 4.21 5.22 17.17
N ASN A 82 3.46 4.20 16.76
CA ASN A 82 4.02 2.87 16.46
C ASN A 82 5.01 2.92 15.29
N PHE A 83 4.71 3.70 14.25
CA PHE A 83 5.64 3.90 13.13
C PHE A 83 6.94 4.53 13.59
N GLN A 84 6.90 5.55 14.46
CA GLN A 84 8.11 6.16 15.02
C GLN A 84 8.96 5.12 15.78
N GLU A 85 8.33 4.25 16.57
CA GLU A 85 9.01 3.17 17.29
C GLU A 85 9.66 2.16 16.32
N ASP A 86 8.92 1.69 15.31
CA ASP A 86 9.41 0.73 14.31
C ASP A 86 10.56 1.30 13.48
N ILE A 87 10.44 2.57 13.03
CA ILE A 87 11.49 3.29 12.30
C ILE A 87 12.74 3.41 13.18
N THR A 88 12.60 3.89 14.41
CA THR A 88 13.72 4.07 15.35
C THR A 88 14.44 2.75 15.61
N LYS A 89 13.68 1.68 15.87
CA LYS A 89 14.25 0.35 16.09
C LYS A 89 15.00 -0.16 14.86
N SER A 90 14.45 0.03 13.66
CA SER A 90 15.07 -0.37 12.40
C SER A 90 16.36 0.40 12.13
N LEU A 91 16.35 1.73 12.33
CA LEU A 91 17.55 2.56 12.17
C LEU A 91 18.64 2.19 13.18
N ASN A 92 18.29 1.90 14.43
CA ASN A 92 19.25 1.41 15.42
C ASN A 92 19.85 0.04 15.05
N GLN A 93 19.07 -0.82 14.39
CA GLN A 93 19.58 -2.09 13.88
C GLN A 93 20.53 -1.87 12.70
N PHE A 94 20.26 -0.93 11.80
CA PHE A 94 21.19 -0.56 10.74
C PHE A 94 22.50 0.00 11.27
N LYS A 95 22.47 0.85 12.31
CA LYS A 95 23.68 1.37 12.96
C LYS A 95 24.61 0.23 13.41
N LYS A 96 24.06 -0.77 14.11
CA LYS A 96 24.82 -1.97 14.53
C LYS A 96 25.43 -2.71 13.34
N ILE A 97 24.65 -2.94 12.29
CA ILE A 97 25.12 -3.64 11.09
C ILE A 97 26.25 -2.86 10.40
N ILE A 98 26.14 -1.53 10.31
CA ILE A 98 27.14 -0.66 9.70
C ILE A 98 28.43 -0.69 10.52
N GLU A 99 28.33 -0.59 11.85
CA GLU A 99 29.46 -0.66 12.78
C GLU A 99 30.17 -2.03 12.71
N GLU A 100 29.43 -3.14 12.77
CA GLU A 100 29.96 -4.51 12.73
C GLU A 100 30.68 -4.80 11.42
N ASN A 101 30.14 -4.33 10.29
CA ASN A 101 30.71 -4.55 8.97
C ASN A 101 31.81 -3.54 8.59
N LYS A 102 32.08 -2.52 9.43
CA LYS A 102 32.98 -1.39 9.12
C LYS A 102 32.65 -0.76 7.76
N ASN A 103 31.36 -0.62 7.47
CA ASN A 103 30.90 -0.14 6.18
C ASN A 103 31.00 1.39 6.12
N ASN A 104 31.82 1.92 5.20
CA ASN A 104 31.98 3.36 4.99
C ASN A 104 31.10 3.89 3.84
N THR A 105 29.98 3.23 3.58
CA THR A 105 29.02 3.63 2.54
C THR A 105 28.21 4.84 2.98
N THR A 106 28.19 5.87 2.14
CA THR A 106 27.25 6.99 2.27
C THR A 106 25.93 6.67 1.57
N TYR A 107 24.81 6.82 2.29
CA TYR A 107 23.46 6.58 1.79
C TYR A 107 22.81 7.87 1.28
N GLN A 108 21.93 7.78 0.28
CA GLN A 108 21.21 8.92 -0.28
C GLN A 108 19.69 8.79 -0.23
N SER A 109 19.20 7.56 -0.03
CA SER A 109 17.78 7.31 0.10
C SER A 109 17.47 6.10 0.99
N MET A 110 16.23 6.06 1.43
CA MET A 110 15.61 4.93 2.10
C MET A 110 14.39 4.49 1.29
N PHE A 111 14.22 3.19 1.13
CA PHE A 111 13.02 2.58 0.57
C PHE A 111 12.27 1.83 1.67
N ILE A 112 10.95 1.93 1.61
CA ILE A 112 10.03 1.19 2.47
C ILE A 112 9.13 0.38 1.54
N GLU A 113 9.56 -0.86 1.29
CA GLU A 113 8.92 -1.77 0.35
C GLU A 113 7.98 -2.70 1.10
N HIS A 114 6.72 -2.77 0.69
CA HIS A 114 5.80 -3.77 1.21
C HIS A 114 5.37 -4.74 0.12
N ASP A 115 5.11 -5.96 0.54
CA ASP A 115 4.58 -7.03 -0.30
C ASP A 115 3.17 -7.40 0.21
N PHE A 116 2.71 -8.63 -0.04
CA PHE A 116 1.38 -9.13 0.36
C PHE A 116 1.04 -9.03 1.86
N PHE A 117 2.05 -8.90 2.74
CA PHE A 117 1.84 -8.80 4.19
C PHE A 117 1.78 -7.33 4.64
N PRO A 118 1.10 -7.02 5.76
CA PRO A 118 1.01 -5.65 6.27
C PRO A 118 2.31 -5.23 6.99
N TYR A 119 3.45 -5.36 6.30
CA TYR A 119 4.77 -4.95 6.75
C TYR A 119 5.50 -4.24 5.60
N GLY A 120 6.07 -3.08 5.89
CA GLY A 120 7.03 -2.42 5.01
C GLY A 120 8.45 -2.65 5.49
N TYR A 121 9.29 -3.26 4.67
CA TYR A 121 10.69 -3.51 4.92
C TYR A 121 11.52 -2.30 4.55
N ILE A 122 12.43 -1.91 5.43
CA ILE A 122 13.29 -0.75 5.21
C ILE A 122 14.57 -1.21 4.52
N LYS A 123 14.98 -0.47 3.48
CA LYS A 123 16.26 -0.63 2.80
C LYS A 123 16.95 0.72 2.71
N LEU A 124 18.24 0.78 3.06
CA LEU A 124 19.07 1.98 2.88
C LEU A 124 19.88 1.85 1.58
N CYS A 125 19.88 2.89 0.74
CA CYS A 125 20.47 2.86 -0.58
C CYS A 125 21.61 3.85 -0.75
N SER A 126 22.74 3.35 -1.27
CA SER A 126 23.99 4.10 -1.39
C SER A 126 23.94 5.20 -2.47
N LYS A 127 24.83 6.19 -2.33
CA LYS A 127 24.97 7.32 -3.28
C LYS A 127 25.31 6.90 -4.72
N GLN A 128 25.98 5.77 -4.90
CA GLN A 128 26.53 5.37 -6.20
C GLN A 128 25.47 4.85 -7.18
N ASN A 129 24.25 4.58 -6.70
CA ASN A 129 23.23 3.81 -7.42
C ASN A 129 21.99 4.60 -7.88
N PHE A 130 21.96 5.93 -7.73
CA PHE A 130 20.77 6.72 -8.10
C PHE A 130 21.12 8.16 -8.49
N SER A 131 20.60 8.62 -9.63
CA SER A 131 20.56 10.03 -10.01
C SER A 131 19.12 10.52 -9.84
N ILE A 132 18.86 11.31 -8.80
CA ILE A 132 17.54 11.89 -8.49
C ILE A 132 17.02 12.81 -9.62
N ASN A 133 17.90 13.23 -10.54
CA ASN A 133 17.63 14.30 -11.50
C ASN A 133 17.36 13.84 -12.94
N GLU A 134 17.46 12.55 -13.25
CA GLU A 134 17.12 12.03 -14.58
C GLU A 134 15.80 11.27 -14.51
N SER A 135 14.96 11.42 -15.52
CA SER A 135 13.70 10.68 -15.66
C SER A 135 14.00 9.18 -15.81
N THR A 136 14.28 8.51 -14.71
CA THR A 136 14.65 7.09 -14.69
C THR A 136 13.40 6.24 -14.93
N ASN A 137 13.53 5.32 -15.89
CA ASN A 137 12.55 4.29 -16.13
C ASN A 137 12.52 3.32 -14.93
N ILE A 138 11.32 2.83 -14.64
CA ILE A 138 10.96 2.03 -13.45
C ILE A 138 11.78 0.73 -13.33
N SER A 139 12.38 0.24 -14.42
CA SER A 139 13.24 -0.94 -14.46
C SER A 139 14.62 -0.77 -13.79
N ASP A 140 14.99 0.46 -13.43
CA ASP A 140 16.35 0.78 -12.94
C ASP A 140 16.42 1.01 -11.42
N PHE A 141 15.34 0.75 -10.67
CA PHE A 141 15.29 0.89 -9.19
C PHE A 141 15.92 -0.30 -8.46
N ASP A 142 17.02 -0.84 -8.96
CA ASP A 142 17.72 -1.93 -8.30
C ASP A 142 18.78 -1.34 -7.36
N CYS A 143 18.47 -1.28 -6.08
CA CYS A 143 19.40 -0.82 -5.05
C CYS A 143 20.46 -1.91 -4.80
N ILE A 144 21.42 -2.01 -5.73
CA ILE A 144 22.44 -3.06 -5.86
C ILE A 144 23.39 -3.09 -4.64
N ASP A 145 23.73 -1.92 -4.07
CA ASP A 145 24.58 -1.80 -2.86
C ASP A 145 23.81 -1.26 -1.64
N GLY A 146 22.55 -1.67 -1.48
CA GLY A 146 21.76 -1.31 -0.30
C GLY A 146 21.99 -2.22 0.90
N ILE A 147 21.82 -1.69 2.12
CA ILE A 147 21.68 -2.54 3.30
C ILE A 147 20.19 -2.86 3.50
N HIS A 148 19.90 -4.16 3.60
CA HIS A 148 18.60 -4.70 3.96
C HIS A 148 18.75 -5.66 5.15
N ASN A 149 17.75 -5.70 6.03
CA ASN A 149 17.65 -6.67 7.11
C ASN A 149 16.18 -7.00 7.38
N GLU A 150 15.83 -8.29 7.46
CA GLU A 150 14.46 -8.75 7.68
C GLU A 150 13.83 -8.27 9.01
N SER A 151 14.66 -7.88 9.98
CA SER A 151 14.21 -7.31 11.26
C SER A 151 13.90 -5.81 11.17
N CYS A 152 14.33 -5.13 10.10
CA CYS A 152 14.08 -3.72 9.85
C CYS A 152 12.78 -3.56 9.06
N LYS A 153 11.66 -3.46 9.78
CA LYS A 153 10.33 -3.39 9.18
C LYS A 153 9.36 -2.56 10.02
N ILE A 154 8.33 -2.06 9.36
CA ILE A 154 7.25 -1.26 9.95
C ILE A 154 5.94 -2.04 9.83
N ASN A 155 5.17 -2.12 10.90
CA ASN A 155 3.94 -2.90 10.95
C ASN A 155 2.70 -2.07 10.57
N TYR A 156 2.09 -2.37 9.41
CA TYR A 156 0.90 -1.69 8.89
C TYR A 156 -0.43 -2.34 9.33
N SER A 157 -0.39 -3.41 10.12
CA SER A 157 -1.57 -4.23 10.42
C SER A 157 -2.73 -3.45 11.03
N LEU A 158 -2.47 -2.39 11.80
CA LEU A 158 -3.53 -1.56 12.37
C LEU A 158 -4.32 -0.78 11.30
N ILE A 159 -3.65 -0.34 10.25
CA ILE A 159 -4.30 0.31 9.10
C ILE A 159 -5.07 -0.76 8.31
N TRP A 160 -4.40 -1.87 7.97
CA TRP A 160 -4.91 -2.85 7.00
C TRP A 160 -5.92 -3.85 7.58
N LYS A 161 -6.15 -3.83 8.89
CA LYS A 161 -7.03 -4.78 9.61
C LYS A 161 -8.39 -4.99 8.97
N ASN A 162 -9.06 -3.93 8.52
CA ASN A 162 -10.39 -4.06 7.91
C ASN A 162 -10.31 -4.54 6.45
N LEU A 163 -9.25 -4.19 5.72
CA LEU A 163 -8.99 -4.69 4.37
C LEU A 163 -8.75 -6.19 4.39
N THR A 164 -7.84 -6.68 5.25
CA THR A 164 -7.55 -8.10 5.39
C THR A 164 -8.79 -8.90 5.78
N LYS A 165 -9.64 -8.36 6.66
CA LYS A 165 -10.92 -9.00 7.03
C LYS A 165 -11.90 -9.04 5.87
N PHE A 166 -11.94 -7.98 5.07
CA PHE A 166 -12.80 -7.93 3.88
C PHE A 166 -12.34 -8.94 2.84
N GLN A 167 -11.04 -8.98 2.52
CA GLN A 167 -10.43 -9.96 1.62
C GLN A 167 -10.70 -11.40 2.07
N ALA A 168 -10.51 -11.71 3.35
CA ALA A 168 -10.82 -13.04 3.89
C ALA A 168 -12.30 -13.42 3.72
N ILE A 169 -13.23 -12.46 3.81
CA ILE A 169 -14.66 -12.71 3.54
C ILE A 169 -14.91 -12.90 2.04
N LEU A 170 -14.20 -12.18 1.17
CA LEU A 170 -14.29 -12.39 -0.27
C LEU A 170 -13.83 -13.80 -0.65
N GLU A 171 -12.66 -14.22 -0.16
CA GLU A 171 -12.13 -15.57 -0.38
C GLU A 171 -13.07 -16.65 0.17
N GLU A 172 -13.56 -16.51 1.42
CA GLU A 172 -14.49 -17.47 2.03
C GLU A 172 -15.78 -17.63 1.22
N MET A 173 -16.20 -16.56 0.54
CA MET A 173 -17.40 -16.54 -0.28
C MET A 173 -17.12 -16.78 -1.77
N GLU A 174 -15.87 -17.08 -2.16
CA GLU A 174 -15.45 -17.24 -3.57
C GLU A 174 -15.82 -16.01 -4.44
N LEU A 175 -15.65 -14.81 -3.88
CA LEU A 175 -15.99 -13.53 -4.53
C LEU A 175 -14.79 -12.73 -5.02
N ASP A 176 -13.58 -13.13 -4.63
CA ASP A 176 -12.31 -12.48 -4.94
C ASP A 176 -12.15 -12.26 -6.46
N ASN A 177 -12.39 -13.28 -7.26
CA ASN A 177 -12.25 -13.22 -8.73
C ASN A 177 -13.24 -12.25 -9.41
N TYR A 178 -14.37 -11.93 -8.78
CA TYR A 178 -15.36 -11.01 -9.37
C TYR A 178 -15.09 -9.54 -9.03
N ILE A 179 -14.19 -9.29 -8.08
CA ILE A 179 -13.99 -7.96 -7.49
C ILE A 179 -12.55 -7.48 -7.71
N SER A 180 -11.57 -8.38 -7.75
CA SER A 180 -10.14 -8.05 -7.82
C SER A 180 -9.77 -7.15 -9.01
N GLU A 181 -10.45 -7.32 -10.15
CA GLU A 181 -10.19 -6.55 -11.38
C GLU A 181 -11.08 -5.30 -11.52
N THR A 182 -11.81 -4.92 -10.47
CA THR A 182 -12.71 -3.76 -10.51
C THR A 182 -11.97 -2.48 -10.14
N SER A 183 -12.36 -1.37 -10.76
CA SER A 183 -11.88 -0.02 -10.41
C SER A 183 -12.09 0.33 -8.93
N PHE A 184 -13.14 -0.24 -8.33
CA PHE A 184 -13.38 -0.17 -6.89
C PHE A 184 -12.24 -0.80 -6.09
N TYR A 185 -11.86 -2.04 -6.42
CA TYR A 185 -10.87 -2.79 -5.64
C TYR A 185 -9.48 -2.18 -5.79
N GLU A 186 -9.11 -1.80 -7.02
CA GLU A 186 -7.88 -1.04 -7.27
C GLU A 186 -7.84 0.26 -6.44
N SER A 187 -8.92 1.05 -6.48
CA SER A 187 -9.00 2.29 -5.69
C SER A 187 -9.02 2.02 -4.18
N LEU A 188 -9.57 0.89 -3.75
CA LEU A 188 -9.55 0.49 -2.35
C LEU A 188 -8.12 0.20 -1.90
N LEU A 189 -7.34 -0.56 -2.67
CA LEU A 189 -5.93 -0.82 -2.36
C LEU A 189 -5.13 0.48 -2.31
N GLU A 190 -5.31 1.37 -3.28
CA GLU A 190 -4.66 2.69 -3.30
C GLU A 190 -5.00 3.54 -2.08
N VAL A 191 -6.27 3.52 -1.64
CA VAL A 191 -6.69 4.20 -0.41
C VAL A 191 -5.89 3.71 0.81
N TYR A 192 -5.69 2.40 0.94
CA TYR A 192 -4.93 1.82 2.05
C TYR A 192 -3.42 2.09 1.93
N ASN A 193 -2.84 1.98 0.73
CA ASN A 193 -1.43 2.29 0.47
C ASN A 193 -1.13 3.78 0.76
N LEU A 194 -1.89 4.69 0.17
CA LEU A 194 -1.72 6.13 0.33
C LEU A 194 -1.95 6.57 1.78
N LYS A 195 -2.93 5.99 2.48
CA LYS A 195 -3.12 6.29 3.91
C LYS A 195 -1.92 5.86 4.74
N THR A 196 -1.36 4.68 4.49
CA THR A 196 -0.09 4.26 5.12
C THR A 196 1.03 5.25 4.84
N PHE A 197 1.20 5.69 3.58
CA PHE A 197 2.26 6.61 3.20
C PHE A 197 2.12 8.00 3.83
N ILE A 198 0.89 8.52 3.94
CA ILE A 198 0.62 9.78 4.63
C ILE A 198 1.01 9.66 6.11
N LEU A 199 0.62 8.58 6.79
CA LEU A 199 0.94 8.38 8.21
C LEU A 199 2.43 8.11 8.44
N LEU A 200 3.13 7.46 7.50
CA LEU A 200 4.59 7.34 7.52
C LEU A 200 5.28 8.70 7.37
N SER A 201 4.84 9.54 6.42
CA SER A 201 5.34 10.91 6.28
C SER A 201 5.19 11.67 7.59
N GLU A 202 4.05 11.55 8.27
CA GLU A 202 3.82 12.18 9.58
C GLU A 202 4.71 11.61 10.69
N ALA A 203 5.03 10.32 10.64
CA ALA A 203 5.96 9.71 11.57
C ALA A 203 7.38 10.27 11.38
N PHE A 204 7.85 10.37 10.13
CA PHE A 204 9.14 10.98 9.82
C PHE A 204 9.19 12.48 10.14
N ASP A 205 8.11 13.24 9.89
CA ASP A 205 8.03 14.66 10.27
C ASP A 205 8.23 14.88 11.79
N LYS A 206 7.87 13.90 12.61
CA LYS A 206 8.03 13.94 14.07
C LYS A 206 9.37 13.35 14.55
N LEU A 207 10.13 12.70 13.69
CA LEU A 207 11.48 12.22 13.98
C LEU A 207 12.47 13.30 13.53
N GLU A 208 13.28 13.79 14.45
CA GLU A 208 14.31 14.78 14.13
C GLU A 208 15.48 14.17 13.32
N ASP A 209 16.34 15.02 12.76
CA ASP A 209 17.50 14.60 11.95
C ASP A 209 18.47 13.66 12.70
N ASP A 210 18.48 13.73 14.03
CA ASP A 210 19.34 12.95 14.92
C ASP A 210 19.07 11.44 14.86
N ILE A 211 17.91 11.03 14.34
CA ILE A 211 17.56 9.62 14.16
C ILE A 211 18.59 8.88 13.30
N PHE A 212 19.27 9.59 12.38
CA PHE A 212 20.32 9.06 11.51
C PHE A 212 21.73 9.17 12.09
N GLU A 213 21.94 9.68 13.32
CA GLU A 213 23.27 9.76 13.92
C GLU A 213 23.95 8.37 13.94
N GLY A 214 25.15 8.26 13.36
CA GLY A 214 25.86 6.99 13.17
C GLY A 214 25.59 6.30 11.81
N ILE A 215 24.75 6.88 10.95
CA ILE A 215 24.55 6.48 9.56
C ILE A 215 24.99 7.64 8.67
N ASP A 216 25.98 7.42 7.81
CA ASP A 216 26.45 8.45 6.89
C ASP A 216 25.43 8.67 5.77
N ILE A 217 24.71 9.79 5.81
CA ILE A 217 23.68 10.14 4.82
C ILE A 217 24.04 11.42 4.05
N VAL A 218 23.68 11.45 2.76
CA VAL A 218 23.69 12.65 1.92
C VAL A 218 22.35 13.35 2.03
N LYS A 219 22.40 14.66 2.24
CA LYS A 219 21.25 15.55 2.15
C LYS A 219 21.15 16.20 0.75
N PRO A 220 19.95 16.35 0.17
CA PRO A 220 18.67 15.87 0.70
C PRO A 220 18.59 14.33 0.70
N PHE A 221 18.10 13.76 1.81
CA PHE A 221 17.92 12.32 1.98
C PHE A 221 16.44 11.97 1.74
N PHE A 222 16.19 11.15 0.71
CA PHE A 222 14.85 10.86 0.23
C PHE A 222 14.30 9.57 0.81
N ILE A 223 13.03 9.58 1.21
CA ILE A 223 12.32 8.41 1.67
C ILE A 223 11.23 8.07 0.67
N PHE A 224 11.36 6.88 0.09
CA PHE A 224 10.42 6.32 -0.85
C PHE A 224 9.63 5.19 -0.19
N ALA A 225 8.37 5.05 -0.59
CA ALA A 225 7.55 3.88 -0.24
C ALA A 225 6.86 3.33 -1.49
N ASN A 226 6.74 2.02 -1.56
CA ASN A 226 6.12 1.32 -2.69
C ASN A 226 5.61 -0.06 -2.29
N GLU A 227 4.61 -0.50 -3.04
CA GLU A 227 4.31 -1.92 -3.20
C GLU A 227 5.42 -2.55 -4.07
N HIS A 228 5.75 -3.82 -3.81
CA HIS A 228 6.74 -4.56 -4.59
C HIS A 228 6.41 -4.48 -6.10
N ASP A 229 7.44 -4.28 -6.93
CA ASP A 229 7.33 -4.07 -8.39
C ASP A 229 6.49 -2.85 -8.86
N CYS A 230 6.04 -2.00 -7.94
CA CYS A 230 5.27 -0.79 -8.26
C CYS A 230 6.12 0.49 -8.21
N LYS A 231 5.63 1.56 -8.84
CA LYS A 231 6.31 2.86 -8.87
C LYS A 231 6.45 3.44 -7.47
N PRO A 232 7.65 3.88 -7.04
CA PRO A 232 7.83 4.46 -5.72
C PRO A 232 7.25 5.86 -5.59
N TYR A 233 6.62 6.10 -4.44
CA TYR A 233 6.18 7.41 -3.99
C TYR A 233 7.25 8.01 -3.09
N ASN A 234 7.69 9.23 -3.40
CA ASN A 234 8.48 10.00 -2.46
C ASN A 234 7.55 10.52 -1.35
N ILE A 235 7.72 9.96 -0.16
CA ILE A 235 6.84 10.26 0.99
C ILE A 235 7.44 11.31 1.91
N HIS A 236 8.77 11.43 2.00
CA HIS A 236 9.42 12.36 2.91
C HIS A 236 10.85 12.72 2.44
N ILE A 237 11.34 13.92 2.80
CA ILE A 237 12.71 14.36 2.52
C ILE A 237 13.29 15.04 3.76
N TYR A 238 14.42 14.54 4.21
CA TYR A 238 15.29 15.23 5.15
C TYR A 238 16.21 16.20 4.41
N LYS A 239 16.13 17.49 4.72
CA LYS A 239 16.84 18.58 4.01
C LYS A 239 18.23 18.84 4.55
#